data_AF-A0A948CFS8-F1
#
_entry.id   AF-A0A948CFS8-F1
#
_cell.length_a   1.000
_cell.length_b   1.000
_cell.length_c   1.000
_cell.angle_alpha   90.00
_cell.angle_beta   90.00
_cell.angle_gamma   90.00
#
_symmetry.space_group_name_H-M   'P 1'
#
loop_
_entity.id
_entity.type
_entity.pdbx_description
1 polymer ?
#
loop_
_entity_poly.entity_id
_entity_poly.type
_entity_poly.pdbx_seq_one_letter_code
_entity_poly.pdbx_strand_id
1 'polypeptide(L)'
;LAALAGIDLDDGRLAHPATHGLRRGDDAPRSRQAAENELVGFVCDLLQAPDETVGTVAAGLVESALMVLRAARDARPTLRRPTVVLPQSAHPAWFAAAAAVGVTAVVAPVAADGSVQVGPMTSLIREDAVLVVASAPSYTHGTVDPVGWIAAAASAHEVPLHVDASNGGWALAYAELAGRVRQPWGFAVPGVASVTIDVGPERGTSADLSVLLHRDAADRRAVHASSLGPRGPLDTATTWSPPSGVLGELAETLHEVGHDRCAELALGALDATAALAEGLLDARGITLVARPDATTIALRADTTCDIFVFADALHHRGWSAQPLFPENGPPLLRLPVTAAMLPFLGDCLEAMEEAAAEAQARGRARVDPTLERLLEKIDPSDVSPYSAGLLLDAAAVLDEADSEHPGRRSATNLLLKAAAPVVRETLVTFQRDRLSRPLRRGTPTLDLVGHETE
;
A
#
# COMPACT_ATOMS: atom_id res chain seq x y z
N LEU A 1 3.29 -19.17 -25.60
CA LEU A 1 4.34 -20.13 -26.04
C LEU A 1 5.74 -19.54 -25.86
N ALA A 2 6.03 -18.34 -26.40
CA ALA A 2 7.30 -17.61 -26.15
C ALA A 2 7.68 -17.54 -24.66
N ALA A 3 6.77 -17.01 -23.82
CA ALA A 3 6.96 -16.88 -22.38
C ALA A 3 7.14 -18.22 -21.63
N LEU A 4 6.67 -19.33 -22.21
CA LEU A 4 6.78 -20.68 -21.62
C LEU A 4 8.08 -21.39 -22.08
N ALA A 5 8.62 -21.01 -23.22
CA ALA A 5 9.74 -21.70 -23.87
C ALA A 5 11.06 -20.91 -23.82
N GLY A 6 11.04 -19.61 -23.46
CA GLY A 6 12.23 -18.76 -23.43
C GLY A 6 12.89 -18.60 -24.81
N ILE A 7 12.09 -18.76 -25.87
CA ILE A 7 12.53 -18.67 -27.26
C ILE A 7 11.85 -17.48 -27.94
N ASP A 8 12.60 -16.80 -28.78
CA ASP A 8 12.07 -15.86 -29.73
C ASP A 8 11.24 -16.64 -30.77
N LEU A 9 9.99 -16.23 -31.01
CA LEU A 9 9.11 -16.92 -31.95
C LEU A 9 9.43 -16.62 -33.41
N ASP A 10 10.14 -15.52 -33.67
CA ASP A 10 10.46 -15.07 -35.03
C ASP A 10 11.66 -15.85 -35.60
N ASP A 11 12.62 -16.25 -34.76
CA ASP A 11 13.83 -16.96 -35.21
C ASP A 11 14.15 -18.26 -34.46
N GLY A 12 13.39 -18.60 -33.41
CA GLY A 12 13.54 -19.83 -32.63
C GLY A 12 14.77 -19.87 -31.73
N ARG A 13 15.52 -18.77 -31.60
CA ARG A 13 16.69 -18.70 -30.71
C ARG A 13 16.25 -18.52 -29.27
N LEU A 14 17.10 -19.00 -28.35
CA LEU A 14 16.97 -18.67 -26.93
C LEU A 14 17.05 -17.15 -26.81
N ALA A 15 15.99 -16.55 -26.30
CA ALA A 15 15.96 -15.12 -26.08
C ALA A 15 16.94 -14.77 -24.96
N HIS A 16 17.78 -13.75 -25.19
CA HIS A 16 18.77 -13.36 -24.20
C HIS A 16 18.06 -12.82 -22.95
N PRO A 17 18.34 -13.33 -21.73
CA PRO A 17 17.59 -12.97 -20.52
C PRO A 17 17.56 -11.47 -20.23
N ALA A 18 18.65 -10.78 -20.59
CA ALA A 18 18.78 -9.33 -20.40
C ALA A 18 18.04 -8.47 -21.42
N THR A 19 17.54 -9.00 -22.54
CA THR A 19 16.86 -8.22 -23.60
C THR A 19 15.53 -8.82 -24.04
N HIS A 20 15.12 -9.96 -23.49
CA HIS A 20 13.88 -10.63 -23.87
C HIS A 20 12.66 -9.74 -23.55
N GLY A 21 11.85 -9.45 -24.58
CA GLY A 21 10.62 -8.67 -24.44
C GLY A 21 10.85 -7.16 -24.26
N LEU A 22 12.07 -6.69 -24.47
CA LEU A 22 12.48 -5.30 -24.31
C LEU A 22 12.88 -4.71 -25.67
N ARG A 23 11.91 -4.14 -26.37
CA ARG A 23 12.12 -3.36 -27.61
C ARG A 23 11.62 -1.94 -27.39
N ARG A 24 12.16 -0.98 -28.14
CA ARG A 24 11.70 0.42 -28.13
C ARG A 24 11.26 0.75 -29.55
N GLY A 25 9.96 0.78 -29.80
CA GLY A 25 9.41 0.86 -31.15
C GLY A 25 10.04 -0.16 -32.14
N ASP A 26 10.34 0.29 -33.36
CA ASP A 26 10.93 -0.53 -34.45
C ASP A 26 12.47 -0.68 -34.38
N ASP A 27 13.15 -0.15 -33.36
CA ASP A 27 14.61 -0.13 -33.26
C ASP A 27 15.20 -1.05 -32.17
N ALA A 28 16.54 -1.18 -32.20
CA ALA A 28 17.42 -2.14 -31.50
C ALA A 28 17.00 -2.60 -30.07
N PRO A 29 17.36 -3.85 -29.68
CA PRO A 29 16.99 -4.43 -28.38
C PRO A 29 17.45 -3.57 -27.19
N ARG A 30 16.52 -3.25 -26.30
CA ARG A 30 16.78 -2.53 -25.03
C ARG A 30 17.20 -3.55 -23.97
N SER A 31 18.21 -3.23 -23.17
CA SER A 31 18.58 -4.10 -22.05
C SER A 31 17.71 -3.81 -20.84
N ARG A 32 17.52 -4.84 -20.00
CA ARG A 32 16.83 -4.73 -18.72
C ARG A 32 17.44 -3.63 -17.86
N GLN A 33 18.77 -3.63 -17.77
CA GLN A 33 19.50 -2.63 -16.99
C GLN A 33 19.28 -1.21 -17.53
N ALA A 34 19.17 -1.04 -18.85
CA ALA A 34 18.87 0.26 -19.44
C ALA A 34 17.47 0.73 -19.04
N ALA A 35 16.45 -0.14 -19.19
CA ALA A 35 15.08 0.18 -18.78
C ALA A 35 15.00 0.52 -17.27
N GLU A 36 15.66 -0.26 -16.42
CA GLU A 36 15.73 0.00 -14.99
C GLU A 36 16.42 1.33 -14.66
N ASN A 37 17.56 1.62 -15.29
CA ASN A 37 18.28 2.88 -15.08
C ASN A 37 17.47 4.10 -15.54
N GLU A 38 16.71 3.96 -16.63
CA GLU A 38 15.81 5.03 -17.12
C GLU A 38 14.68 5.30 -16.12
N LEU A 39 14.07 4.27 -15.54
CA LEU A 39 13.06 4.42 -14.48
C LEU A 39 13.63 5.05 -13.21
N VAL A 40 14.80 4.57 -12.77
CA VAL A 40 15.50 5.14 -11.63
C VAL A 40 15.84 6.61 -11.87
N GLY A 41 16.35 6.95 -13.06
CA GLY A 41 16.66 8.33 -13.46
C GLY A 41 15.42 9.23 -13.43
N PHE A 42 14.30 8.79 -14.01
CA PHE A 42 13.04 9.52 -14.00
C PHE A 42 12.58 9.84 -12.56
N VAL A 43 12.68 8.87 -11.64
CA VAL A 43 12.29 9.09 -10.25
C VAL A 43 13.30 9.97 -9.50
N CYS A 44 14.60 9.85 -9.78
CA CYS A 44 15.61 10.76 -9.22
C CYS A 44 15.33 12.22 -9.61
N ASP A 45 14.99 12.47 -10.88
CA ASP A 45 14.63 13.80 -11.37
C ASP A 45 13.37 14.33 -10.66
N LEU A 46 12.35 13.47 -10.52
CA LEU A 46 11.10 13.81 -9.82
C LEU A 46 11.34 14.19 -8.35
N LEU A 47 12.17 13.44 -7.63
CA LEU A 47 12.45 13.68 -6.21
C LEU A 47 13.53 14.73 -5.96
N GLN A 48 14.05 15.36 -7.03
CA GLN A 48 15.22 16.26 -6.97
C GLN A 48 16.37 15.61 -6.18
N ALA A 49 16.60 14.33 -6.43
CA ALA A 49 17.52 13.52 -5.67
C ALA A 49 18.97 13.99 -5.89
N PRO A 50 19.85 13.92 -4.88
CA PRO A 50 21.27 14.24 -5.03
C PRO A 50 21.94 13.44 -6.17
N ASP A 51 22.95 14.01 -6.82
CA ASP A 51 23.67 13.37 -7.94
C ASP A 51 24.26 11.98 -7.61
N GLU A 52 24.58 11.73 -6.35
CA GLU A 52 25.13 10.44 -5.87
C GLU A 52 24.06 9.36 -5.64
N THR A 53 22.78 9.72 -5.77
CA THR A 53 21.64 8.83 -5.56
C THR A 53 21.67 7.69 -6.55
N VAL A 54 21.42 6.50 -6.04
CA VAL A 54 21.33 5.28 -6.86
C VAL A 54 20.07 4.51 -6.52
N GLY A 55 19.57 3.74 -7.47
CA GLY A 55 18.31 3.02 -7.29
C GLY A 55 18.30 1.61 -7.86
N THR A 56 17.18 0.94 -7.60
CA THR A 56 16.81 -0.36 -8.14
C THR A 56 15.28 -0.42 -8.29
N VAL A 57 14.80 -1.08 -9.32
CA VAL A 57 13.35 -1.34 -9.49
C VAL A 57 13.00 -2.70 -8.89
N ALA A 58 11.97 -2.73 -8.07
CA ALA A 58 11.44 -3.92 -7.39
C ALA A 58 10.00 -4.20 -7.84
N ALA A 59 9.53 -5.44 -7.64
CA ALA A 59 8.14 -5.86 -7.84
C ALA A 59 7.24 -5.41 -6.67
N GLY A 60 7.25 -4.11 -6.40
CA GLY A 60 6.38 -3.42 -5.46
C GLY A 60 6.98 -3.27 -4.05
N LEU A 61 6.26 -2.51 -3.20
CA LEU A 61 6.73 -2.12 -1.87
C LEU A 61 7.17 -3.29 -0.98
N VAL A 62 6.51 -4.46 -1.04
CA VAL A 62 6.88 -5.61 -0.20
C VAL A 62 8.32 -6.05 -0.46
N GLU A 63 8.72 -6.10 -1.72
CA GLU A 63 10.09 -6.44 -2.11
C GLU A 63 11.07 -5.35 -1.67
N SER A 64 10.76 -4.08 -1.91
CA SER A 64 11.59 -2.96 -1.45
C SER A 64 11.80 -2.99 0.06
N ALA A 65 10.74 -3.21 0.84
CA ALA A 65 10.80 -3.31 2.29
C ALA A 65 11.66 -4.51 2.75
N LEU A 66 11.52 -5.67 2.10
CA LEU A 66 12.36 -6.85 2.37
C LEU A 66 13.84 -6.55 2.12
N MET A 67 14.16 -5.90 0.99
CA MET A 67 15.52 -5.53 0.60
C MET A 67 16.15 -4.56 1.62
N VAL A 68 15.43 -3.49 1.98
CA VAL A 68 15.90 -2.48 2.93
C VAL A 68 16.09 -3.07 4.32
N LEU A 69 15.10 -3.80 4.84
CA LEU A 69 15.17 -4.40 6.18
C LEU A 69 16.27 -5.47 6.28
N ARG A 70 16.41 -6.31 5.24
CA ARG A 70 17.49 -7.30 5.19
C ARG A 70 18.86 -6.61 5.20
N ALA A 71 19.06 -5.59 4.37
CA ALA A 71 20.33 -4.87 4.32
C ALA A 71 20.66 -4.19 5.65
N ALA A 72 19.68 -3.52 6.27
CA ALA A 72 19.83 -2.89 7.58
C ALA A 72 20.19 -3.90 8.68
N ARG A 73 19.50 -5.06 8.70
CA ARG A 73 19.80 -6.17 9.60
C ARG A 73 21.22 -6.72 9.40
N ASP A 74 21.58 -7.00 8.15
CA ASP A 74 22.85 -7.64 7.79
C ASP A 74 24.05 -6.70 8.02
N ALA A 75 23.84 -5.38 7.99
CA ALA A 75 24.83 -4.37 8.37
C ALA A 75 25.14 -4.35 9.88
N ARG A 76 24.30 -4.98 10.72
CA ARG A 76 24.47 -5.08 12.18
C ARG A 76 24.49 -6.54 12.66
N PRO A 77 25.42 -7.38 12.17
CA PRO A 77 25.39 -8.82 12.37
C PRO A 77 25.60 -9.28 13.83
N THR A 78 26.08 -8.38 14.69
CA THR A 78 26.27 -8.63 16.13
C THR A 78 24.98 -8.52 16.94
N LEU A 79 23.94 -7.85 16.41
CA LEU A 79 22.65 -7.72 17.08
C LEU A 79 21.85 -9.02 16.97
N ARG A 80 21.50 -9.60 18.12
CA ARG A 80 20.73 -10.86 18.18
C ARG A 80 19.23 -10.67 17.95
N ARG A 81 18.71 -9.48 18.24
CA ARG A 81 17.28 -9.14 18.16
C ARG A 81 17.12 -7.75 17.53
N PRO A 82 17.42 -7.61 16.22
CA PRO A 82 17.32 -6.34 15.53
C PRO A 82 15.87 -5.86 15.49
N THR A 83 15.67 -4.55 15.62
CA THR A 83 14.36 -3.91 15.60
C THR A 83 14.24 -2.88 14.48
N VAL A 84 13.01 -2.68 13.98
CA VAL A 84 12.65 -1.56 13.12
C VAL A 84 11.65 -0.69 13.86
N VAL A 85 11.89 0.62 13.91
CA VAL A 85 10.96 1.58 14.53
C VAL A 85 10.11 2.20 13.43
N LEU A 86 8.79 2.07 13.54
CA LEU A 86 7.84 2.55 12.54
C LEU A 86 6.50 2.94 13.20
N PRO A 87 5.73 3.88 12.64
CA PRO A 87 4.44 4.26 13.20
C PRO A 87 3.35 3.20 12.97
N GLN A 88 2.31 3.20 13.80
CA GLN A 88 1.14 2.34 13.63
C GLN A 88 0.45 2.53 12.26
N SER A 89 0.58 3.71 11.65
CA SER A 89 0.04 4.05 10.32
C SER A 89 0.91 3.61 9.14
N ALA A 90 2.08 3.00 9.41
CA ALA A 90 2.97 2.50 8.36
C ALA A 90 2.28 1.44 7.49
N HIS A 91 2.71 1.31 6.24
CA HIS A 91 2.12 0.35 5.32
C HIS A 91 2.27 -1.09 5.87
N PRO A 92 1.22 -1.94 5.82
CA PRO A 92 1.27 -3.33 6.32
C PRO A 92 2.42 -4.19 5.77
N ALA A 93 2.92 -3.86 4.57
CA ALA A 93 4.09 -4.50 3.96
C ALA A 93 5.34 -4.46 4.86
N TRP A 94 5.57 -3.39 5.61
CA TRP A 94 6.74 -3.28 6.49
C TRP A 94 6.69 -4.28 7.63
N PHE A 95 5.51 -4.51 8.21
CA PHE A 95 5.31 -5.51 9.25
C PHE A 95 5.55 -6.93 8.72
N ALA A 96 4.98 -7.23 7.54
CA ALA A 96 5.16 -8.52 6.87
C ALA A 96 6.65 -8.76 6.50
N ALA A 97 7.32 -7.74 5.96
CA ALA A 97 8.72 -7.81 5.61
C ALA A 97 9.62 -7.99 6.84
N ALA A 98 9.36 -7.25 7.92
CA ALA A 98 10.10 -7.36 9.18
C ALA A 98 10.00 -8.78 9.75
N ALA A 99 8.80 -9.35 9.81
CA ALA A 99 8.59 -10.74 10.22
C ALA A 99 9.35 -11.73 9.32
N ALA A 100 9.31 -11.54 8.00
CA ALA A 100 9.97 -12.43 7.04
C ALA A 100 11.50 -12.43 7.16
N VAL A 101 12.11 -11.30 7.53
CA VAL A 101 13.57 -11.19 7.71
C VAL A 101 14.01 -11.30 9.18
N GLY A 102 13.11 -11.63 10.11
CA GLY A 102 13.46 -11.79 11.52
C GLY A 102 13.86 -10.49 12.23
N VAL A 103 13.29 -9.36 11.83
CA VAL A 103 13.41 -8.05 12.49
C VAL A 103 12.13 -7.79 13.27
N THR A 104 12.24 -7.36 14.52
CA THR A 104 11.06 -7.07 15.36
C THR A 104 10.54 -5.66 15.11
N ALA A 105 9.28 -5.51 14.74
CA ALA A 105 8.66 -4.19 14.60
C ALA A 105 8.36 -3.58 15.97
N VAL A 106 8.89 -2.38 16.22
CA VAL A 106 8.61 -1.56 17.40
C VAL A 106 7.72 -0.42 16.97
N VAL A 107 6.45 -0.49 17.35
CA VAL A 107 5.37 0.33 16.78
C VAL A 107 5.18 1.60 17.59
N ALA A 108 5.39 2.76 16.95
CA ALA A 108 5.13 4.06 17.55
C ALA A 108 3.63 4.42 17.47
N PRO A 109 3.06 4.99 18.53
CA PRO A 109 1.65 5.36 18.55
C PRO A 109 1.37 6.54 17.61
N VAL A 110 0.17 6.52 17.03
CA VAL A 110 -0.38 7.57 16.18
C VAL A 110 -1.55 8.22 16.91
N ALA A 111 -1.67 9.54 16.83
CA ALA A 111 -2.79 10.25 17.45
C ALA A 111 -4.12 10.01 16.71
N ALA A 112 -5.23 10.42 17.32
CA ALA A 112 -6.57 10.23 16.76
C ALA A 112 -6.82 11.01 15.45
N ASP A 113 -5.95 11.96 15.12
CA ASP A 113 -5.91 12.72 13.87
C ASP A 113 -4.93 12.11 12.84
N GLY A 114 -4.40 10.91 13.11
CA GLY A 114 -3.47 10.23 12.21
C GLY A 114 -2.02 10.73 12.30
N SER A 115 -1.71 11.73 13.13
CA SER A 115 -0.36 12.27 13.25
C SER A 115 0.58 11.39 14.09
N VAL A 116 1.79 11.16 13.59
CA VAL A 116 2.85 10.47 14.33
C VAL A 116 3.35 11.34 15.48
N GLN A 117 3.39 10.75 16.68
CA GLN A 117 3.87 11.43 17.87
C GLN A 117 5.40 11.32 17.97
N VAL A 118 6.12 12.39 17.61
CA VAL A 118 7.59 12.43 17.56
C VAL A 118 8.24 12.00 18.87
N GLY A 119 7.80 12.53 20.02
CA GLY A 119 8.37 12.18 21.32
C GLY A 119 8.31 10.67 21.61
N PRO A 120 7.11 10.06 21.59
CA PRO A 120 6.96 8.61 21.69
C PRO A 120 7.80 7.83 20.68
N MET A 121 7.77 8.19 19.39
CA MET A 121 8.51 7.47 18.36
C MET A 121 10.04 7.51 18.58
N THR A 122 10.58 8.69 18.88
CA THR A 122 12.02 8.86 19.09
C THR A 122 12.53 8.13 20.32
N SER A 123 11.70 8.01 21.38
CA SER A 123 12.03 7.22 22.57
C SER A 123 12.15 5.71 22.33
N LEU A 124 11.63 5.23 21.20
CA LEU A 124 11.68 3.81 20.82
C LEU A 124 12.96 3.45 20.04
N ILE A 125 13.71 4.44 19.57
CA ILE A 125 14.99 4.23 18.88
C ILE A 125 16.02 3.85 19.95
N ARG A 126 16.44 2.59 19.94
CA ARG A 126 17.36 2.01 20.92
C ARG A 126 18.56 1.37 20.22
N GLU A 127 19.52 0.86 20.97
CA GLU A 127 20.75 0.23 20.45
C GLU A 127 20.50 -0.99 19.54
N ASP A 128 19.32 -1.61 19.65
CA ASP A 128 18.86 -2.73 18.83
C ASP A 128 18.16 -2.29 17.53
N ALA A 129 17.89 -1.00 17.35
CA ALA A 129 17.28 -0.47 16.14
C ALA A 129 18.25 -0.49 14.96
N VAL A 130 17.83 -1.12 13.87
CA VAL A 130 18.61 -1.18 12.61
C VAL A 130 18.05 -0.26 11.54
N LEU A 131 16.79 0.16 11.67
CA LEU A 131 16.11 1.01 10.71
C LEU A 131 14.99 1.80 11.39
N VAL A 132 14.77 3.03 10.95
CA VAL A 132 13.56 3.80 11.22
C VAL A 132 12.80 3.98 9.91
N VAL A 133 11.47 3.85 9.93
CA VAL A 133 10.59 4.08 8.78
C VAL A 133 9.63 5.21 9.09
N ALA A 134 9.54 6.18 8.18
CA ALA A 134 8.51 7.22 8.15
C ALA A 134 7.74 7.15 6.83
N SER A 135 6.50 7.62 6.81
CA SER A 135 5.66 7.61 5.61
C SER A 135 5.42 9.01 5.03
N ALA A 136 5.39 9.12 3.71
CA ALA A 136 5.19 10.36 2.99
C ALA A 136 4.34 10.17 1.71
N PRO A 137 3.00 10.13 1.85
CA PRO A 137 2.21 10.05 3.08
C PRO A 137 2.01 8.63 3.63
N SER A 138 1.39 8.55 4.82
CA SER A 138 0.93 7.30 5.44
C SER A 138 -0.19 6.63 4.65
N TYR A 139 -0.14 5.29 4.60
CA TYR A 139 -1.13 4.46 3.93
C TYR A 139 -2.54 4.66 4.49
N THR A 140 -2.66 4.80 5.82
CA THR A 140 -3.94 4.87 6.52
C THR A 140 -4.62 6.23 6.36
N HIS A 141 -3.90 7.33 6.57
CA HIS A 141 -4.48 8.66 6.77
C HIS A 141 -4.20 9.64 5.64
N GLY A 142 -3.28 9.31 4.72
CA GLY A 142 -2.87 10.23 3.66
C GLY A 142 -2.11 11.46 4.17
N THR A 143 -1.57 11.41 5.39
CA THR A 143 -0.77 12.47 6.02
C THR A 143 0.72 12.17 5.93
N VAL A 144 1.54 13.18 5.74
CA VAL A 144 3.01 13.06 5.77
C VAL A 144 3.49 13.07 7.22
N ASP A 145 4.34 12.11 7.57
CA ASP A 145 4.96 12.05 8.89
C ASP A 145 5.92 13.23 9.12
N PRO A 146 6.24 13.59 10.37
CA PRO A 146 7.19 14.66 10.69
C PRO A 146 8.65 14.24 10.37
N VAL A 147 8.97 14.02 9.09
CA VAL A 147 10.20 13.38 8.61
C VAL A 147 11.45 14.10 9.10
N GLY A 148 11.48 15.44 9.07
CA GLY A 148 12.63 16.22 9.57
C GLY A 148 12.99 15.93 11.03
N TRP A 149 11.99 15.79 11.90
CA TRP A 149 12.20 15.48 13.31
C TRP A 149 12.63 14.03 13.52
N ILE A 150 12.03 13.11 12.77
CA ILE A 150 12.38 11.69 12.79
C ILE A 150 13.82 11.48 12.30
N ALA A 151 14.21 12.16 11.22
CA ALA A 151 15.55 12.10 10.64
C ALA A 151 16.63 12.59 11.61
N ALA A 152 16.38 13.70 12.30
CA ALA A 152 17.29 14.22 13.31
C ALA A 152 17.52 13.23 14.46
N ALA A 153 16.45 12.60 14.95
CA ALA A 153 16.54 11.61 16.02
C ALA A 153 17.23 10.31 15.60
N ALA A 154 16.90 9.79 14.41
CA ALA A 154 17.52 8.61 13.83
C ALA A 154 19.03 8.83 13.62
N SER A 155 19.42 10.00 13.10
CA SER A 155 20.82 10.39 12.91
C SER A 155 21.57 10.47 14.24
N ALA A 156 20.95 10.99 15.31
CA ALA A 156 21.57 11.03 16.64
C ALA A 156 21.85 9.64 17.24
N HIS A 157 21.19 8.60 16.73
CA HIS A 157 21.37 7.20 17.15
C HIS A 157 22.16 6.38 16.12
N GLU A 158 22.66 7.03 15.04
CA GLU A 158 23.34 6.36 13.93
C GLU A 158 22.49 5.24 13.29
N VAL A 159 21.17 5.44 13.24
CA VAL A 159 20.22 4.51 12.61
C VAL A 159 19.71 5.13 11.30
N PRO A 160 19.76 4.40 10.17
CA PRO A 160 19.27 4.92 8.90
C PRO A 160 17.74 5.15 8.94
N LEU A 161 17.30 6.23 8.29
CA LEU A 161 15.90 6.51 8.05
C LEU A 161 15.51 6.14 6.61
N HIS A 162 14.46 5.33 6.48
CA HIS A 162 13.76 5.09 5.24
C HIS A 162 12.46 5.89 5.18
N VAL A 163 12.18 6.51 4.03
CA VAL A 163 10.89 7.17 3.77
C VAL A 163 10.07 6.33 2.79
N ASP A 164 8.96 5.81 3.27
CA ASP A 164 7.97 5.11 2.46
C ASP A 164 7.02 6.12 1.81
N ALA A 165 7.19 6.32 0.51
CA ALA A 165 6.33 7.14 -0.35
C ALA A 165 5.62 6.29 -1.41
N SER A 166 5.39 5.00 -1.13
CA SER A 166 4.73 4.10 -2.07
C SER A 166 3.28 4.54 -2.34
N ASN A 167 2.58 5.03 -1.32
CA ASN A 167 1.20 5.50 -1.41
C ASN A 167 1.15 7.01 -1.66
N GLY A 168 0.81 7.47 -2.86
CA GLY A 168 0.66 8.90 -3.16
C GLY A 168 1.96 9.72 -3.25
N GLY A 169 3.15 9.08 -3.21
CA GLY A 169 4.44 9.78 -3.29
C GLY A 169 4.66 10.55 -4.59
N TRP A 170 4.12 10.06 -5.72
CA TRP A 170 4.15 10.78 -7.00
C TRP A 170 3.44 12.12 -6.91
N ALA A 171 2.23 12.11 -6.36
CA ALA A 171 1.46 13.32 -6.17
C ALA A 171 2.17 14.30 -5.24
N LEU A 172 2.73 13.78 -4.14
CA LEU A 172 3.49 14.58 -3.19
C LEU A 172 4.76 15.20 -3.79
N ALA A 173 5.49 14.47 -4.64
CA ALA A 173 6.69 14.98 -5.31
C ALA A 173 6.37 16.10 -6.31
N TYR A 174 5.33 15.94 -7.15
CA TYR A 174 4.91 17.04 -8.03
C TYR A 174 4.31 18.22 -7.25
N ALA A 175 3.66 17.97 -6.12
CA ALA A 175 3.26 19.03 -5.20
C ALA A 175 4.48 19.80 -4.67
N GLU A 176 5.58 19.12 -4.37
CA GLU A 176 6.82 19.77 -3.90
C GLU A 176 7.44 20.65 -4.98
N LEU A 177 7.55 20.14 -6.21
CA LEU A 177 7.99 20.92 -7.38
C LEU A 177 7.11 22.15 -7.63
N ALA A 178 5.80 22.04 -7.34
CA ALA A 178 4.84 23.15 -7.42
C ALA A 178 4.79 24.04 -6.16
N GLY A 179 5.60 23.78 -5.13
CA GLY A 179 5.62 24.55 -3.88
C GLY A 179 4.38 24.39 -3.00
N ARG A 180 3.65 23.27 -3.13
CA ARG A 180 2.37 22.97 -2.44
C ARG A 180 2.51 22.08 -1.21
N VAL A 181 3.70 21.60 -0.87
CA VAL A 181 3.93 20.76 0.32
C VAL A 181 4.02 21.57 1.61
N ARG A 182 3.53 21.00 2.71
CA ARG A 182 3.54 21.65 4.03
C ARG A 182 4.83 21.46 4.82
N GLN A 183 5.59 20.41 4.50
CA GLN A 183 6.84 20.07 5.17
C GLN A 183 7.76 19.29 4.21
N PRO A 184 9.09 19.42 4.37
CA PRO A 184 10.03 18.61 3.62
C PRO A 184 9.93 17.15 4.08
N TRP A 185 10.11 16.21 3.15
CA TRP A 185 9.98 14.79 3.42
C TRP A 185 11.17 13.98 2.87
N GLY A 186 11.32 13.83 1.55
CA GLY A 186 12.28 12.91 0.91
C GLY A 186 13.76 13.33 1.03
N PHE A 187 14.50 13.32 -0.07
CA PHE A 187 15.95 13.62 -0.02
C PHE A 187 16.28 15.07 0.37
N ALA A 188 15.31 15.98 0.27
CA ALA A 188 15.37 17.35 0.79
C ALA A 188 15.62 17.40 2.32
N VAL A 189 15.30 16.34 3.06
CA VAL A 189 15.58 16.23 4.50
C VAL A 189 16.94 15.56 4.72
N PRO A 190 17.92 16.25 5.35
CA PRO A 190 19.18 15.62 5.76
C PRO A 190 18.93 14.46 6.72
N GLY A 191 19.60 13.32 6.50
CA GLY A 191 19.44 12.11 7.32
C GLY A 191 18.48 11.05 6.74
N VAL A 192 17.70 11.38 5.71
CA VAL A 192 16.96 10.37 4.92
C VAL A 192 17.96 9.56 4.09
N ALA A 193 18.10 8.27 4.37
CA ALA A 193 19.07 7.39 3.71
C ALA A 193 18.47 6.73 2.45
N SER A 194 17.18 6.43 2.44
CA SER A 194 16.50 5.80 1.31
C SER A 194 15.04 6.19 1.21
N VAL A 195 14.49 6.09 0.00
CA VAL A 195 13.08 6.38 -0.31
C VAL A 195 12.54 5.27 -1.22
N THR A 196 11.33 4.77 -0.92
CA THR A 196 10.59 3.90 -1.85
C THR A 196 9.41 4.67 -2.43
N ILE A 197 9.18 4.56 -3.74
CA ILE A 197 8.02 5.12 -4.42
C ILE A 197 7.46 4.11 -5.42
N ASP A 198 6.15 3.90 -5.43
CA ASP A 198 5.51 2.99 -6.39
C ASP A 198 5.41 3.70 -7.74
N VAL A 199 5.75 3.01 -8.84
CA VAL A 199 5.77 3.54 -10.21
C VAL A 199 4.72 2.88 -11.11
N GLY A 200 3.82 2.08 -10.53
CA GLY A 200 2.61 1.56 -11.16
C GLY A 200 1.34 2.20 -10.56
N PRO A 201 0.17 2.09 -11.23
CA PRO A 201 -1.07 2.63 -10.67
C PRO A 201 -1.45 1.87 -9.39
N GLU A 202 -1.95 2.61 -8.39
CA GLU A 202 -2.45 2.05 -7.14
C GLU A 202 -3.51 0.97 -7.44
N ARG A 203 -3.15 -0.30 -7.21
CA ARG A 203 -4.00 -1.51 -7.36
C ARG A 203 -5.02 -1.42 -8.50
N GLY A 204 -4.60 -1.79 -9.71
CA GLY A 204 -5.55 -1.91 -10.82
C GLY A 204 -4.99 -2.28 -12.20
N THR A 205 -3.66 -2.39 -12.39
CA THR A 205 -3.09 -2.83 -13.69
C THR A 205 -1.91 -3.80 -13.51
N SER A 206 -1.29 -4.19 -14.63
CA SER A 206 -0.53 -5.43 -14.87
C SER A 206 0.77 -5.65 -14.09
N ALA A 207 1.24 -4.71 -13.26
CA ALA A 207 2.28 -4.97 -12.25
C ALA A 207 2.40 -3.84 -11.20
N ASP A 208 2.45 -4.22 -9.92
CA ASP A 208 2.91 -3.34 -8.84
C ASP A 208 4.44 -3.24 -8.92
N LEU A 209 4.96 -2.13 -9.45
CA LEU A 209 6.39 -1.84 -9.48
C LEU A 209 6.72 -0.69 -8.53
N SER A 210 7.90 -0.75 -7.91
CA SER A 210 8.43 0.31 -7.05
C SER A 210 9.87 0.62 -7.39
N VAL A 211 10.27 1.88 -7.19
CA VAL A 211 11.65 2.32 -7.25
C VAL A 211 12.14 2.54 -5.82
N LEU A 212 13.18 1.78 -5.46
CA LEU A 212 13.92 1.96 -4.21
C LEU A 212 15.17 2.79 -4.51
N LEU A 213 15.25 3.99 -3.94
CA LEU A 213 16.39 4.89 -4.03
C LEU A 213 17.18 4.90 -2.73
N HIS A 214 18.50 4.97 -2.84
CA HIS A 214 19.45 5.20 -1.76
C HIS A 214 20.21 6.48 -2.04
N ARG A 215 20.42 7.30 -1.00
CA ARG A 215 21.11 8.59 -1.12
C ARG A 215 22.51 8.45 -1.72
N ASP A 216 23.20 7.35 -1.40
CA ASP A 216 24.51 7.05 -1.98
C ASP A 216 24.70 5.56 -2.31
N ALA A 217 25.76 5.27 -3.07
CA ALA A 217 26.09 3.93 -3.49
C ALA A 217 26.61 3.01 -2.37
N ALA A 218 27.11 3.54 -1.25
CA ALA A 218 27.55 2.72 -0.13
C ALA A 218 26.36 2.03 0.54
N ASP A 219 25.26 2.76 0.74
CA ASP A 219 24.02 2.24 1.29
C ASP A 219 23.40 1.15 0.38
N ARG A 220 23.41 1.37 -0.94
CA ARG A 220 22.88 0.39 -1.91
C ARG A 220 23.69 -0.91 -1.96
N ARG A 221 25.00 -0.90 -1.72
CA ARG A 221 25.83 -2.12 -1.80
C ARG A 221 25.38 -3.20 -0.81
N ALA A 222 24.87 -2.81 0.35
CA ALA A 222 24.34 -3.76 1.33
C ALA A 222 23.08 -4.50 0.83
N VAL A 223 22.28 -3.83 0.00
CA VAL A 223 21.11 -4.41 -0.67
C VAL A 223 21.53 -5.38 -1.78
N HIS A 224 22.58 -5.05 -2.52
CA HIS A 224 23.13 -5.84 -3.65
C HIS A 224 24.18 -6.89 -3.23
N ALA A 225 24.12 -7.38 -1.99
CA ALA A 225 25.10 -8.36 -1.52
C ALA A 225 25.04 -9.66 -2.34
N SER A 226 25.93 -9.79 -3.34
CA SER A 226 26.05 -10.96 -4.20
C SER A 226 26.71 -12.12 -3.47
N SER A 227 26.21 -13.33 -3.72
CA SER A 227 26.89 -14.55 -3.30
C SER A 227 27.71 -15.08 -4.47
N LEU A 228 29.02 -15.15 -4.30
CA LEU A 228 29.91 -15.85 -5.23
C LEU A 228 29.91 -17.33 -4.83
N GLY A 229 28.99 -18.10 -5.41
CA GLY A 229 28.92 -19.54 -5.23
C GLY A 229 29.79 -20.30 -6.24
N PRO A 230 30.00 -21.61 -6.05
CA PRO A 230 30.72 -22.46 -7.02
C PRO A 230 30.03 -22.58 -8.39
N ARG A 231 28.80 -22.07 -8.52
CA ARG A 231 28.00 -22.04 -9.76
C ARG A 231 28.13 -20.73 -10.54
N GLY A 232 28.99 -19.81 -10.11
CA GLY A 232 29.15 -18.49 -10.70
C GLY A 232 28.52 -17.38 -9.86
N PRO A 233 28.64 -16.11 -10.31
CA PRO A 233 28.02 -14.98 -9.62
C PRO A 233 26.49 -15.12 -9.68
N LEU A 234 25.85 -15.17 -8.51
CA LEU A 234 24.42 -14.92 -8.39
C LEU A 234 24.25 -13.50 -7.86
N ASP A 235 23.76 -12.62 -8.73
CA ASP A 235 23.29 -11.31 -8.34
C ASP A 235 21.95 -11.50 -7.60
N THR A 236 22.00 -11.44 -6.28
CA THR A 236 20.82 -11.67 -5.44
C THR A 236 19.81 -10.52 -5.53
N ALA A 237 20.23 -9.32 -5.97
CA ALA A 237 19.30 -8.22 -6.22
C ALA A 237 18.45 -8.48 -7.48
N THR A 238 19.05 -9.08 -8.51
CA THR A 238 18.28 -9.48 -9.72
C THR A 238 17.37 -10.70 -9.51
N THR A 239 17.45 -11.37 -8.36
CA THR A 239 16.58 -12.53 -8.06
C THR A 239 15.12 -12.10 -7.77
N TRP A 240 14.94 -10.87 -7.31
CA TRP A 240 13.62 -10.33 -6.91
C TRP A 240 13.02 -9.40 -7.96
N SER A 241 13.89 -8.76 -8.73
CA SER A 241 13.66 -8.01 -9.94
C SER A 241 12.42 -8.43 -10.78
N PRO A 242 11.54 -7.48 -11.15
CA PRO A 242 10.28 -7.76 -11.85
C PRO A 242 10.50 -8.28 -13.29
N PRO A 243 9.51 -8.90 -13.94
CA PRO A 243 9.65 -9.42 -15.31
C PRO A 243 10.12 -8.34 -16.31
N SER A 244 11.07 -8.69 -17.18
CA SER A 244 11.71 -7.73 -18.11
C SER A 244 10.70 -7.00 -19.01
N GLY A 245 9.67 -7.66 -19.53
CA GLY A 245 8.66 -7.00 -20.39
C GLY A 245 7.94 -5.84 -19.69
N VAL A 246 7.50 -6.06 -18.44
CA VAL A 246 6.81 -5.03 -17.63
C VAL A 246 7.71 -3.81 -17.40
N LEU A 247 9.00 -4.03 -17.12
CA LEU A 247 9.96 -2.93 -16.98
C LEU A 247 10.10 -2.11 -18.26
N GLY A 248 10.17 -2.79 -19.41
CA GLY A 248 10.27 -2.12 -20.71
C GLY A 248 9.06 -1.26 -21.02
N GLU A 249 7.86 -1.85 -20.86
CA GLU A 249 6.58 -1.18 -21.09
C GLU A 249 6.41 0.05 -20.20
N LEU A 250 6.71 -0.07 -18.90
CA LEU A 250 6.60 1.07 -17.99
C LEU A 250 7.61 2.17 -18.37
N ALA A 251 8.84 1.78 -18.67
CA ALA A 251 9.88 2.76 -18.98
C ALA A 251 9.66 3.44 -20.33
N GLU A 252 9.03 2.77 -21.30
CA GLU A 252 8.54 3.39 -22.54
C GLU A 252 7.35 4.32 -22.26
N THR A 253 6.38 3.87 -21.46
CA THR A 253 5.21 4.67 -21.06
C THR A 253 5.62 5.98 -20.39
N LEU A 254 6.51 5.93 -19.39
CA LEU A 254 6.97 7.14 -18.70
C LEU A 254 7.80 8.06 -19.59
N HIS A 255 8.53 7.49 -20.56
CA HIS A 255 9.24 8.28 -21.56
C HIS A 255 8.28 9.03 -22.50
N GLU A 256 7.20 8.39 -22.94
CA GLU A 256 6.19 8.99 -23.82
C GLU A 256 5.30 10.01 -23.09
N VAL A 257 4.89 9.70 -21.86
CA VAL A 257 4.05 10.58 -21.04
C VAL A 257 4.86 11.79 -20.56
N GLY A 258 6.09 11.58 -20.10
CA GLY A 258 6.98 12.63 -19.60
C GLY A 258 6.52 13.27 -18.28
N HIS A 259 7.40 14.10 -17.70
CA HIS A 259 7.14 14.74 -16.41
C HIS A 259 5.97 15.73 -16.46
N ASP A 260 5.79 16.47 -17.55
CA ASP A 260 4.74 17.50 -17.65
C ASP A 260 3.35 16.88 -17.51
N ARG A 261 3.06 15.80 -18.25
CA ARG A 261 1.76 15.13 -18.17
C ARG A 261 1.56 14.41 -16.85
N CYS A 262 2.62 13.82 -16.29
CA CYS A 262 2.57 13.26 -14.94
C CYS A 262 2.25 14.33 -13.88
N ALA A 263 2.83 15.53 -14.00
CA ALA A 263 2.55 16.66 -13.11
C ALA A 263 1.10 17.11 -13.21
N GLU A 264 0.55 17.25 -14.43
CA GLU A 264 -0.86 17.60 -14.64
C GLU A 264 -1.81 16.60 -13.95
N LEU A 265 -1.56 15.30 -14.14
CA LEU A 265 -2.38 14.23 -13.53
C LEU A 265 -2.24 14.23 -12.00
N ALA A 266 -1.02 14.34 -11.49
CA ALA A 266 -0.73 14.38 -10.06
C ALA A 266 -1.40 15.57 -9.37
N LEU A 267 -1.24 16.78 -9.92
CA LEU A 267 -1.84 17.99 -9.37
C LEU A 267 -3.36 17.96 -9.48
N GLY A 268 -3.92 17.45 -10.59
CA GLY A 268 -5.36 17.23 -10.72
C GLY A 268 -5.93 16.26 -9.69
N ALA A 269 -5.20 15.18 -9.35
CA ALA A 269 -5.59 14.25 -8.30
C ALA A 269 -5.58 14.91 -6.90
N LEU A 270 -4.61 15.80 -6.64
CA LEU A 270 -4.56 16.58 -5.39
C LEU A 270 -5.70 17.58 -5.30
N ASP A 271 -6.03 18.25 -6.41
CA ASP A 271 -7.15 19.18 -6.48
C ASP A 271 -8.48 18.45 -6.25
N ALA A 272 -8.65 17.26 -6.85
CA ALA A 272 -9.79 16.38 -6.59
C ALA A 272 -9.85 15.95 -5.11
N THR A 273 -8.71 15.59 -4.52
CA THR A 273 -8.63 15.20 -3.11
C THR A 273 -9.04 16.36 -2.20
N ALA A 274 -8.58 17.58 -2.48
CA ALA A 274 -8.94 18.77 -1.73
C ALA A 274 -10.44 19.07 -1.86
N ALA A 275 -11.00 19.01 -3.07
CA ALA A 275 -12.42 19.24 -3.31
C ALA A 275 -13.31 18.22 -2.58
N LEU A 276 -12.94 16.93 -2.63
CA LEU A 276 -13.65 15.87 -1.89
C LEU A 276 -13.56 16.08 -0.38
N ALA A 277 -12.37 16.41 0.13
CA ALA A 277 -12.18 16.69 1.54
C ALA A 277 -13.01 17.89 2.02
N GLU A 278 -13.07 18.97 1.23
CA GLU A 278 -13.88 20.15 1.53
C GLU A 278 -15.38 19.85 1.49
N GLY A 279 -15.86 19.13 0.47
CA GLY A 279 -17.28 18.75 0.36
C GLY A 279 -17.77 17.85 1.49
N LEU A 280 -16.85 17.11 2.14
CA LEU A 280 -17.18 16.25 3.28
C LEU A 280 -17.24 16.96 4.63
N LEU A 281 -16.88 18.25 4.70
CA LEU A 281 -17.03 19.03 5.94
C LEU A 281 -18.50 19.19 6.35
N ASP A 282 -19.41 19.15 5.37
CA ASP A 282 -20.86 19.28 5.56
C ASP A 282 -21.59 17.93 5.58
N ALA A 283 -20.86 16.81 5.45
CA ALA A 283 -21.45 15.48 5.41
C ALA A 283 -22.00 15.07 6.80
N ARG A 284 -23.26 14.62 6.82
CA ARG A 284 -23.96 14.31 8.07
C ARG A 284 -23.36 13.11 8.78
N GLY A 285 -22.62 13.37 9.85
CA GLY A 285 -22.06 12.34 10.73
C GLY A 285 -20.83 11.61 10.17
N ILE A 286 -20.35 11.98 8.98
CA ILE A 286 -19.09 11.49 8.41
C ILE A 286 -18.09 12.63 8.47
N THR A 287 -16.90 12.36 9.00
CA THR A 287 -15.85 13.38 9.16
C THR A 287 -14.52 12.87 8.65
N LEU A 288 -13.69 13.80 8.19
CA LEU A 288 -12.29 13.54 7.92
C LEU A 288 -11.55 13.19 9.22
N VAL A 289 -10.68 12.20 9.17
CA VAL A 289 -9.75 11.91 10.28
C VAL A 289 -8.69 13.00 10.36
N ALA A 290 -8.16 13.40 9.20
CA ALA A 290 -7.11 14.39 9.04
C ALA A 290 -7.31 15.13 7.72
N ARG A 291 -6.70 16.32 7.60
CA ARG A 291 -6.54 16.96 6.30
C ARG A 291 -5.47 16.18 5.50
N PRO A 292 -5.79 15.63 4.31
CA PRO A 292 -4.84 14.86 3.53
C PRO A 292 -3.71 15.74 2.98
N ASP A 293 -2.51 15.18 2.93
CA ASP A 293 -1.33 15.79 2.27
C ASP A 293 -1.19 15.36 0.81
N ALA A 294 -1.73 14.19 0.46
CA ALA A 294 -1.71 13.68 -0.91
C ALA A 294 -3.05 13.06 -1.31
N THR A 295 -3.02 11.97 -2.07
CA THR A 295 -4.16 11.37 -2.79
C THR A 295 -4.91 10.29 -1.99
N THR A 296 -4.97 10.40 -0.67
CA THR A 296 -5.69 9.44 0.17
C THR A 296 -6.49 10.18 1.23
N ILE A 297 -7.80 9.89 1.30
CA ILE A 297 -8.71 10.44 2.30
C ILE A 297 -9.05 9.35 3.31
N ALA A 298 -8.99 9.68 4.61
CA ALA A 298 -9.46 8.82 5.68
C ALA A 298 -10.71 9.42 6.33
N LEU A 299 -11.75 8.61 6.41
CA LEU A 299 -13.06 8.98 6.94
C LEU A 299 -13.39 8.18 8.19
N ARG A 300 -14.15 8.80 9.09
CA ARG A 300 -14.75 8.15 10.26
C ARG A 300 -16.19 8.60 10.43
N ALA A 301 -17.00 7.73 11.00
CA ALA A 301 -18.35 8.06 11.43
C ALA A 301 -18.33 8.61 12.86
N ASP A 302 -19.23 9.56 13.14
CA ASP A 302 -19.53 10.01 14.49
C ASP A 302 -20.51 9.06 15.20
N THR A 303 -21.14 9.51 16.29
CA THR A 303 -22.08 8.68 17.05
C THR A 303 -23.46 8.54 16.42
N THR A 304 -23.76 9.25 15.32
CA THR A 304 -25.09 9.29 14.68
C THR A 304 -25.25 8.26 13.58
N CYS A 305 -24.16 7.71 13.03
CA CYS A 305 -24.18 6.70 11.97
C CYS A 305 -23.10 5.61 12.18
N ASP A 306 -22.97 4.67 11.24
CA ASP A 306 -21.89 3.67 11.22
C ASP A 306 -21.14 3.70 9.88
N ILE A 307 -19.81 3.65 9.95
CA ILE A 307 -18.93 3.79 8.78
C ILE A 307 -19.07 2.64 7.78
N PHE A 308 -19.45 1.43 8.22
CA PHE A 308 -19.62 0.30 7.30
C PHE A 308 -20.95 0.39 6.56
N VAL A 309 -21.98 0.96 7.18
CA VAL A 309 -23.24 1.26 6.49
C VAL A 309 -23.02 2.34 5.44
N PHE A 310 -22.25 3.38 5.77
CA PHE A 310 -21.81 4.38 4.80
C PHE A 310 -21.03 3.74 3.64
N ALA A 311 -20.10 2.83 3.93
CA ALA A 311 -19.32 2.13 2.90
C ALA A 311 -20.20 1.28 1.97
N ASP A 312 -21.20 0.57 2.49
CA ASP A 312 -22.14 -0.22 1.69
C ASP A 312 -23.02 0.68 0.80
N ALA A 313 -23.55 1.77 1.36
CA ALA A 313 -24.36 2.74 0.62
C ALA A 313 -23.57 3.42 -0.51
N LEU A 314 -22.27 3.69 -0.27
CA LEU A 314 -21.36 4.21 -1.27
C LEU A 314 -21.06 3.16 -2.36
N HIS A 315 -20.84 1.90 -1.97
CA HIS A 315 -20.60 0.79 -2.89
C HIS A 315 -21.78 0.52 -3.82
N HIS A 316 -23.00 0.57 -3.30
CA HIS A 316 -24.22 0.45 -4.09
C HIS A 316 -24.34 1.53 -5.18
N ARG A 317 -23.75 2.71 -4.94
CA ARG A 317 -23.68 3.83 -5.89
C ARG A 317 -22.47 3.75 -6.82
N GLY A 318 -21.78 2.61 -6.88
CA GLY A 318 -20.63 2.37 -7.76
C GLY A 318 -19.29 2.86 -7.20
N TRP A 319 -19.27 3.39 -5.97
CA TRP A 319 -18.07 3.95 -5.35
C TRP A 319 -17.54 3.05 -4.25
N SER A 320 -16.32 2.56 -4.38
CA SER A 320 -15.72 1.65 -3.40
C SER A 320 -14.68 2.36 -2.55
N ALA A 321 -14.71 2.11 -1.25
CA ALA A 321 -13.68 2.54 -0.32
C ALA A 321 -13.33 1.40 0.63
N GLN A 322 -12.12 1.42 1.17
CA GLN A 322 -11.54 0.31 1.91
C GLN A 322 -11.77 0.49 3.41
N PRO A 323 -12.49 -0.43 4.08
CA PRO A 323 -12.59 -0.43 5.54
C PRO A 323 -11.23 -0.72 6.17
N LEU A 324 -10.86 0.07 7.18
CA LEU A 324 -9.67 -0.13 8.00
C LEU A 324 -10.06 -0.39 9.45
N PHE A 325 -9.27 -1.25 10.11
CA PHE A 325 -9.51 -1.69 11.48
C PHE A 325 -8.30 -1.36 12.37
N PRO A 326 -8.09 -0.09 12.76
CA PRO A 326 -7.05 0.26 13.72
C PRO A 326 -7.17 -0.58 14.99
N GLU A 327 -6.04 -1.00 15.58
CA GLU A 327 -6.06 -1.72 16.85
C GLU A 327 -6.64 -0.87 17.98
N ASN A 328 -6.37 0.44 17.93
CA ASN A 328 -6.82 1.42 18.90
C ASN A 328 -7.63 2.50 18.16
N GLY A 329 -8.92 2.57 18.41
CA GLY A 329 -9.80 3.60 17.86
C GLY A 329 -10.99 3.05 17.05
N PRO A 330 -11.83 3.95 16.50
CA PRO A 330 -12.95 3.55 15.67
C PRO A 330 -12.48 3.01 14.31
N PRO A 331 -13.28 2.18 13.64
CA PRO A 331 -13.04 1.81 12.25
C PRO A 331 -13.00 3.04 11.36
N LEU A 332 -12.16 2.99 10.32
CA LEU A 332 -11.99 4.05 9.35
C LEU A 332 -12.39 3.55 7.96
N LEU A 333 -12.63 4.47 7.05
CA LEU A 333 -12.79 4.18 5.63
C LEU A 333 -11.73 4.96 4.85
N ARG A 334 -10.89 4.23 4.12
CA ARG A 334 -9.83 4.79 3.28
C ARG A 334 -10.30 4.89 1.84
N LEU A 335 -10.25 6.08 1.29
CA LEU A 335 -10.60 6.40 -0.09
C LEU A 335 -9.34 6.91 -0.82
N PRO A 336 -8.69 6.09 -1.67
CA PRO A 336 -7.67 6.58 -2.58
C PRO A 336 -8.33 7.45 -3.67
N VAL A 337 -7.68 8.55 -4.02
CA VAL A 337 -8.17 9.50 -5.01
C VAL A 337 -7.23 9.49 -6.21
N THR A 338 -7.78 9.41 -7.42
CA THR A 338 -6.97 9.42 -8.65
C THR A 338 -7.37 10.58 -9.54
N ALA A 339 -6.50 10.96 -10.47
CA ALA A 339 -6.81 11.98 -11.48
C ALA A 339 -8.06 11.62 -12.31
N ALA A 340 -8.35 10.34 -12.47
CA ALA A 340 -9.52 9.85 -13.20
C ALA A 340 -10.85 10.17 -12.52
N MET A 341 -10.84 10.51 -11.22
CA MET A 341 -12.05 10.93 -10.50
C MET A 341 -12.42 12.39 -10.78
N LEU A 342 -11.50 13.21 -11.31
CA LEU A 342 -11.71 14.65 -11.50
C LEU A 342 -12.97 14.98 -12.33
N PRO A 343 -13.28 14.29 -13.45
CA PRO A 343 -14.49 14.55 -14.23
C PRO A 343 -15.79 14.14 -13.51
N PHE A 344 -15.71 13.31 -12.48
CA PHE A 344 -16.85 12.71 -11.76
C PHE A 344 -16.96 13.23 -10.32
N LEU A 345 -16.29 14.34 -9.99
CA LEU A 345 -16.31 14.90 -8.63
C LEU A 345 -17.71 15.22 -8.12
N GLY A 346 -18.57 15.78 -8.98
CA GLY A 346 -19.96 16.08 -8.64
C GLY A 346 -20.71 14.81 -8.24
N ASP A 347 -20.69 13.80 -9.10
CA ASP A 347 -21.32 12.50 -8.87
C ASP A 347 -20.78 11.81 -7.61
N CYS A 348 -19.47 11.94 -7.34
CA CYS A 348 -18.85 11.39 -6.14
C CYS A 348 -19.33 12.10 -4.87
N LEU A 349 -19.37 13.43 -4.88
CA LEU A 349 -19.86 14.23 -3.75
C LEU A 349 -21.34 13.97 -3.46
N GLU A 350 -22.18 13.91 -4.51
CA GLU A 350 -23.59 13.57 -4.40
C GLU A 350 -23.77 12.16 -3.81
N ALA A 351 -23.03 11.17 -4.32
CA ALA A 351 -23.07 9.82 -3.79
C ALA A 351 -22.63 9.75 -2.31
N MET A 352 -21.63 10.53 -1.91
CA MET A 352 -21.19 10.61 -0.52
C MET A 352 -22.23 11.28 0.38
N GLU A 353 -22.88 12.35 -0.08
CA GLU A 353 -23.94 13.01 0.69
C GLU A 353 -25.14 12.08 0.90
N GLU A 354 -25.60 11.42 -0.16
CA GLU A 354 -26.69 10.45 -0.09
C GLU A 354 -26.36 9.25 0.78
N ALA A 355 -25.14 8.69 0.64
CA ALA A 355 -24.68 7.59 1.48
C ALA A 355 -24.60 7.98 2.95
N ALA A 356 -24.17 9.22 3.26
CA ALA A 356 -24.16 9.74 4.61
C ALA A 356 -25.58 9.91 5.17
N ALA A 357 -26.52 10.43 4.38
CA ALA A 357 -27.92 10.56 4.78
C ALA A 357 -28.56 9.19 5.05
N GLU A 358 -28.29 8.20 4.20
CA GLU A 358 -28.77 6.83 4.36
C GLU A 358 -28.18 6.17 5.62
N ALA A 359 -26.87 6.30 5.83
CA ALA A 359 -26.19 5.78 7.01
C ALA A 359 -26.72 6.42 8.31
N GLN A 360 -27.02 7.72 8.28
CA GLN A 360 -27.62 8.42 9.42
C GLN A 360 -29.06 7.97 9.67
N ALA A 361 -29.87 7.76 8.62
CA ALA A 361 -31.24 7.27 8.75
C ALA A 361 -31.30 5.85 9.34
N ARG A 362 -30.34 4.99 8.97
CA ARG A 362 -30.17 3.65 9.55
C ARG A 362 -29.59 3.69 10.97
N GLY A 363 -28.83 4.73 11.30
CA GLY A 363 -28.18 4.92 12.59
C GLY A 363 -27.00 3.98 12.81
N ARG A 364 -26.63 3.78 14.08
CA ARG A 364 -25.49 2.92 14.43
C ARG A 364 -25.82 1.46 14.21
N ALA A 365 -25.07 0.82 13.31
CA ALA A 365 -25.13 -0.62 13.14
C ALA A 365 -24.53 -1.35 14.37
N ARG A 366 -25.11 -2.51 14.68
CA ARG A 366 -24.66 -3.40 15.75
C ARG A 366 -24.34 -4.76 15.17
N VAL A 367 -23.38 -5.44 15.79
CA VAL A 367 -23.14 -6.86 15.50
C VAL A 367 -24.43 -7.62 15.83
N ASP A 368 -24.81 -8.57 14.98
CA ASP A 368 -25.95 -9.42 15.27
C ASP A 368 -25.73 -10.18 16.60
N PRO A 369 -26.71 -10.22 17.52
CA PRO A 369 -26.55 -10.88 18.82
C PRO A 369 -26.17 -12.36 18.73
N THR A 370 -26.47 -13.02 17.61
CA THR A 370 -26.04 -14.41 17.35
C THR A 370 -24.56 -14.48 17.03
N LEU A 371 -24.05 -13.59 16.16
CA LEU A 371 -22.62 -13.49 15.87
C LEU A 371 -21.81 -13.12 17.11
N GLU A 372 -22.31 -12.21 17.93
CA GLU A 372 -21.67 -11.81 19.18
C GLU A 372 -21.52 -13.00 20.15
N ARG A 373 -22.60 -13.76 20.36
CA ARG A 373 -22.56 -14.99 21.19
C ARG A 373 -21.67 -16.09 20.61
N LEU A 374 -21.51 -16.15 19.28
CA LEU A 374 -20.59 -17.09 18.64
C LEU A 374 -19.14 -16.65 18.86
N LEU A 375 -18.84 -15.35 18.72
CA LEU A 375 -17.51 -14.78 19.00
C LEU A 375 -17.08 -15.01 20.46
N GLU A 376 -17.98 -14.81 21.43
CA GLU A 376 -17.70 -15.04 22.86
C GLU A 376 -17.28 -16.48 23.19
N LYS A 377 -17.70 -17.45 22.36
CA LYS A 377 -17.41 -18.87 22.56
C LYS A 377 -16.13 -19.33 21.86
N ILE A 378 -15.50 -18.46 21.06
CA ILE A 378 -14.28 -18.80 20.35
C ILE A 378 -13.10 -18.60 21.29
N ASP A 379 -12.30 -19.67 21.43
CA ASP A 379 -10.98 -19.57 22.03
C ASP A 379 -10.06 -18.82 21.04
N PRO A 380 -9.55 -17.62 21.39
CA PRO A 380 -8.66 -16.87 20.51
C PRO A 380 -7.35 -17.61 20.19
N SER A 381 -6.98 -18.61 20.99
CA SER A 381 -5.78 -19.43 20.79
C SER A 381 -5.99 -20.63 19.87
N ASP A 382 -7.24 -21.00 19.56
CA ASP A 382 -7.59 -22.17 18.75
C ASP A 382 -8.84 -21.93 17.89
N VAL A 383 -8.73 -21.02 16.91
CA VAL A 383 -9.82 -20.75 15.97
C VAL A 383 -9.82 -21.79 14.85
N SER A 384 -10.69 -22.79 14.96
CA SER A 384 -10.81 -23.83 13.94
C SER A 384 -11.31 -23.28 12.58
N PRO A 385 -10.92 -23.89 11.44
CA PRO A 385 -11.47 -23.56 10.11
C PRO A 385 -13.00 -23.66 10.04
N TYR A 386 -13.59 -24.60 10.79
CA TYR A 386 -15.04 -24.76 10.86
C TYR A 386 -15.71 -23.57 11.55
N SER A 387 -15.18 -23.15 12.70
CA SER A 387 -15.70 -21.99 13.43
C SER A 387 -15.54 -20.70 12.63
N ALA A 388 -14.40 -20.53 11.94
CA ALA A 388 -14.16 -19.41 11.05
C ALA A 388 -15.15 -19.37 9.88
N GLY A 389 -15.39 -20.52 9.23
CA GLY A 389 -16.39 -20.66 8.18
C GLY A 389 -17.80 -20.34 8.67
N LEU A 390 -18.22 -20.91 9.80
CA LEU A 390 -19.54 -20.67 10.36
C LEU A 390 -19.81 -19.18 10.63
N LEU A 391 -18.83 -18.47 11.21
CA LEU A 391 -18.97 -17.03 11.47
C LEU A 391 -19.08 -16.22 10.19
N LEU A 392 -18.19 -16.48 9.22
CA LEU A 392 -18.17 -15.75 7.95
C LEU A 392 -19.42 -16.02 7.13
N ASP A 393 -19.87 -17.27 7.06
CA ASP A 393 -21.08 -17.65 6.34
C ASP A 393 -22.32 -17.06 7.01
N ALA A 394 -22.39 -17.05 8.36
CA ALA A 394 -23.48 -16.40 9.08
C ALA A 394 -23.52 -14.87 8.86
N ALA A 395 -22.36 -14.21 8.81
CA ALA A 395 -22.29 -12.80 8.47
C ALA A 395 -22.69 -12.53 7.01
N ALA A 396 -22.25 -13.37 6.07
CA ALA A 396 -22.64 -13.27 4.67
C ALA A 396 -24.15 -13.42 4.46
N VAL A 397 -24.81 -14.35 5.17
CA VAL A 397 -26.28 -14.48 5.12
C VAL A 397 -26.99 -13.22 5.61
N LEU A 398 -26.46 -12.53 6.63
CA LEU A 398 -27.02 -11.26 7.10
C LEU A 398 -26.81 -10.13 6.09
N ASP A 399 -25.68 -10.14 5.40
CA ASP A 399 -25.39 -9.20 4.31
C ASP A 399 -26.32 -9.45 3.10
N GLU A 400 -26.60 -10.70 2.75
CA GLU A 400 -27.46 -11.09 1.62
C GLU A 400 -28.97 -10.94 1.90
N ALA A 401 -29.38 -10.93 3.17
CA ALA A 401 -30.80 -10.79 3.54
C ALA A 401 -31.41 -9.44 3.13
N ASP A 402 -30.58 -8.44 2.85
CA ASP A 402 -30.96 -7.13 2.36
C ASP A 402 -30.97 -7.10 0.83
N SER A 403 -32.10 -7.55 0.25
CA SER A 403 -32.24 -7.62 -1.21
C SER A 403 -32.19 -6.26 -1.92
N GLU A 404 -32.36 -5.16 -1.18
CA GLU A 404 -32.26 -3.81 -1.73
C GLU A 404 -30.79 -3.38 -1.96
N HIS A 405 -29.82 -4.04 -1.30
CA HIS A 405 -28.41 -3.66 -1.32
C HIS A 405 -27.51 -4.87 -1.68
N PRO A 406 -27.53 -5.34 -2.94
CA PRO A 406 -26.66 -6.44 -3.37
C PRO A 406 -25.18 -6.08 -3.18
N GLY A 407 -24.40 -7.03 -2.66
CA GLY A 407 -22.96 -6.85 -2.42
C GLY A 407 -22.60 -6.14 -1.11
N ARG A 408 -23.60 -5.87 -0.24
CA ARG A 408 -23.44 -5.38 1.14
C ARG A 408 -22.39 -6.19 1.92
N ARG A 409 -21.61 -5.52 2.79
CA ARG A 409 -20.61 -6.16 3.65
C ARG A 409 -20.58 -5.63 5.08
N SER A 410 -21.53 -4.80 5.52
CA SER A 410 -21.52 -4.24 6.87
C SER A 410 -21.60 -5.30 7.97
N ALA A 411 -22.36 -6.39 7.81
CA ALA A 411 -22.41 -7.44 8.82
C ALA A 411 -21.05 -8.15 8.95
N THR A 412 -20.42 -8.47 7.81
CA THR A 412 -19.05 -9.00 7.78
C THR A 412 -18.04 -8.04 8.41
N ASN A 413 -18.09 -6.75 8.08
CA ASN A 413 -17.19 -5.75 8.66
C ASN A 413 -17.43 -5.53 10.17
N LEU A 414 -18.68 -5.58 10.63
CA LEU A 414 -19.02 -5.50 12.05
C LEU A 414 -18.50 -6.72 12.82
N LEU A 415 -18.64 -7.92 12.25
CA LEU A 415 -18.04 -9.14 12.81
C LEU A 415 -16.53 -8.96 12.97
N LEU A 416 -15.84 -8.53 11.91
CA LEU A 416 -14.39 -8.32 11.94
C LEU A 416 -14.00 -7.26 12.98
N LYS A 417 -14.74 -6.15 13.06
CA LYS A 417 -14.52 -5.09 14.07
C LYS A 417 -14.65 -5.64 15.49
N ALA A 418 -15.66 -6.46 15.76
CA ALA A 418 -15.92 -7.02 17.09
C ALA A 418 -14.96 -8.14 17.50
N ALA A 419 -14.40 -8.86 16.52
CA ALA A 419 -13.39 -9.88 16.77
C ALA A 419 -12.12 -9.27 17.38
N ALA A 420 -11.56 -9.97 18.38
CA ALA A 420 -10.22 -9.67 18.90
C ALA A 420 -9.17 -9.77 17.77
N PRO A 421 -8.04 -9.03 17.84
CA PRO A 421 -7.08 -8.96 16.74
C PRO A 421 -6.65 -10.32 16.15
N VAL A 422 -6.30 -11.28 17.01
CA VAL A 422 -5.90 -12.64 16.60
C VAL A 422 -7.02 -13.40 15.88
N VAL A 423 -8.26 -13.28 16.38
CA VAL A 423 -9.43 -13.91 15.76
C VAL A 423 -9.71 -13.25 14.40
N ARG A 424 -9.66 -11.92 14.34
CA ARG A 424 -9.85 -11.15 13.10
C ARG A 424 -8.85 -11.57 12.02
N GLU A 425 -7.56 -11.63 12.35
CA GLU A 425 -6.52 -12.09 11.43
C GLU A 425 -6.77 -13.51 10.94
N THR A 426 -7.22 -14.40 11.83
CA THR A 426 -7.53 -15.79 11.46
C THR A 426 -8.73 -15.87 10.51
N LEU A 427 -9.79 -15.10 10.75
CA LEU A 427 -10.96 -15.00 9.86
C LEU A 427 -10.55 -14.51 8.46
N VAL A 428 -9.76 -13.43 8.39
CA VAL A 428 -9.28 -12.88 7.12
C VAL A 428 -8.37 -13.88 6.39
N THR A 429 -7.48 -14.56 7.11
CA THR A 429 -6.58 -15.56 6.54
C THR A 429 -7.36 -16.74 5.97
N PHE A 430 -8.33 -17.24 6.72
CA PHE A 430 -9.19 -18.34 6.29
C PHE A 430 -10.02 -17.96 5.05
N GLN A 431 -10.58 -16.75 5.00
CA GLN A 431 -11.32 -16.30 3.82
C GLN A 431 -10.41 -16.18 2.59
N ARG A 432 -9.18 -15.70 2.75
CA ARG A 432 -8.19 -15.66 1.65
C ARG A 432 -7.82 -17.05 1.15
N ASP A 433 -7.62 -18.00 2.06
CA ASP A 433 -7.36 -19.40 1.71
C ASP A 433 -8.53 -20.03 0.95
N ARG A 434 -9.79 -19.77 1.34
CA ARG A 434 -10.98 -20.20 0.60
C ARG A 434 -11.01 -19.65 -0.82
N LEU A 435 -10.72 -18.37 -1.00
CA LEU A 435 -10.76 -17.69 -2.31
C LEU A 435 -9.59 -18.06 -3.22
N SER A 436 -8.48 -18.53 -2.66
CA SER A 436 -7.24 -18.82 -3.39
C SER A 436 -7.08 -20.30 -3.78
N ARG A 437 -8.17 -21.08 -3.76
CA ARG A 437 -8.16 -22.50 -4.15
C ARG A 437 -8.03 -22.66 -5.67
N PRO A 438 -7.21 -23.61 -6.15
CA PRO A 438 -6.96 -23.75 -7.58
C PRO A 438 -8.20 -24.27 -8.32
N LEU A 439 -8.51 -23.65 -9.47
CA LEU A 439 -9.44 -24.22 -10.44
C LEU A 439 -8.77 -25.40 -11.14
N ARG A 440 -9.26 -26.62 -10.88
CA ARG A 440 -8.77 -27.83 -11.55
C ARG A 440 -9.66 -28.13 -12.75
N ARG A 441 -9.07 -28.61 -13.85
CA ARG A 441 -9.83 -29.03 -15.03
C ARG A 441 -10.86 -30.09 -14.64
N GLY A 442 -12.12 -29.88 -15.04
CA GLY A 442 -13.23 -30.78 -14.73
C GLY A 442 -13.87 -30.56 -13.36
N THR A 443 -13.38 -29.62 -12.55
CA THR A 443 -14.12 -29.15 -11.36
C THR A 443 -15.25 -28.23 -11.84
N PRO A 444 -16.52 -28.52 -11.48
CA PRO A 444 -17.61 -27.59 -11.77
C PRO A 444 -17.27 -26.24 -11.16
N THR A 445 -17.31 -25.17 -11.94
CA THR A 445 -17.33 -23.83 -11.39
C THR A 445 -18.65 -23.69 -10.63
N LEU A 446 -18.57 -23.48 -9.31
CA LEU A 446 -19.68 -22.90 -8.59
C LEU A 446 -19.83 -21.48 -9.14
N ASP A 447 -20.84 -21.25 -9.97
CA ASP A 447 -21.23 -19.91 -10.39
C ASP A 447 -21.59 -19.11 -9.14
N LEU A 448 -20.62 -18.37 -8.59
CA LEU A 448 -20.83 -17.45 -7.48
C LEU A 448 -21.35 -16.09 -7.95
N VAL A 449 -21.80 -15.98 -9.21
CA VAL A 449 -22.46 -14.80 -9.75
C VAL A 449 -23.57 -15.26 -10.71
N GLY A 450 -24.78 -15.42 -10.17
CA GLY A 450 -25.98 -15.43 -11.00
C GLY A 450 -26.36 -13.99 -11.36
N HIS A 451 -25.80 -13.46 -12.46
CA HIS A 451 -26.31 -12.30 -13.21
C HIS A 451 -25.64 -12.33 -14.59
N GLU A 452 -26.22 -13.04 -15.55
CA GLU A 452 -26.90 -12.56 -16.78
C GLU A 452 -26.16 -13.24 -17.95
N THR A 453 -26.82 -13.86 -18.92
CA THR A 453 -27.62 -13.19 -19.96
C THR A 453 -28.72 -14.10 -20.53
N GLU A 454 -29.92 -13.53 -20.69
CA GLU A 454 -30.77 -13.78 -21.85
C GLU A 454 -30.47 -12.72 -22.92
#